data_AF-A0A135T724-F1
#
_entry.id   AF-A0A135T724-F1
#
_cell.length_a   1.000
_cell.length_b   1.000
_cell.length_c   1.000
_cell.angle_alpha   90.00
_cell.angle_beta   90.00
_cell.angle_gamma   90.00
#
_symmetry.space_group_name_H-M   'P 1'
#
loop_
_entity.id
_entity.type
_entity.pdbx_description
1 polymer ?
#
loop_
_entity_poly.entity_id
_entity_poly.type
_entity_poly.pdbx_seq_one_letter_code
_entity_poly.pdbx_strand_id
1 'polypeptide(L)'
;MPLRSKELLHYSKQFSKLAALKVCYPEIRMIGNLTIAESHLKGLMTYLDTQRPETPSQHMTDDIEFDQTNRYLILDYNAVHCLKSRSNDSLTTYTSSQDKRRRSDPRESAHFTHEWHIHEASDQDLRLRALRMVPRFFGSVPQGRKPKNIDMYPIIKSLRNITKLADLRHAKASADVVLTTPWKGWDSNAPSELLFAVINAHTSSFADKIQLPSHGRQIFISSWTGFCVVVGMYLIAVLGIWNQGLPMEKQLHYHILQILTQDLRNDLVHLQSMSRETRDTWLWKAFIGSLSVVHAQLFICDQRLDSILEELASFIRNWANITGVVAWSGAREMLSRVVWPVNLDREDTFESLWARLI
;
A
#
# COMPACT_ATOMS: atom_id res chain seq x y z
N MET A 1 1.31 34.60 27.03
CA MET A 1 2.51 33.72 27.09
C MET A 1 2.27 32.19 27.08
N PRO A 2 1.07 31.60 27.32
CA PRO A 2 0.93 30.13 27.35
C PRO A 2 0.71 29.45 25.97
N LEU A 3 0.41 30.21 24.91
CA LEU A 3 0.17 29.67 23.56
C LEU A 3 1.46 29.20 22.85
N ARG A 4 2.57 29.94 22.99
CA ARG A 4 3.87 29.60 22.38
C ARG A 4 4.49 28.30 22.91
N SER A 5 4.22 27.95 24.17
CA SER A 5 4.72 26.71 24.80
C SER A 5 4.02 25.46 24.23
N LYS A 6 2.71 25.55 23.97
CA LYS A 6 1.95 24.45 23.33
C LYS A 6 2.34 24.24 21.87
N GLU A 7 2.59 25.33 21.13
CA GLU A 7 3.10 25.27 19.75
C GLU A 7 4.50 24.68 19.69
N LEU A 8 5.44 25.11 20.54
CA LEU A 8 6.80 24.57 20.58
C LEU A 8 6.83 23.08 20.95
N LEU A 9 5.94 22.64 21.86
CA LEU A 9 5.78 21.23 22.20
C LEU A 9 5.18 20.44 21.03
N HIS A 10 4.25 21.04 20.27
CA HIS A 10 3.67 20.46 19.07
C HIS A 10 4.72 20.29 17.96
N TYR A 11 5.51 21.34 17.66
CA TYR A 11 6.61 21.28 16.68
C TYR A 11 7.72 20.30 17.09
N SER A 12 8.08 20.23 18.37
CA SER A 12 9.06 19.26 18.88
C SER A 12 8.58 17.81 18.76
N LYS A 13 7.29 17.56 19.01
CA LYS A 13 6.66 16.24 18.83
C LYS A 13 6.60 15.84 17.35
N GLN A 14 6.28 16.78 16.46
CA GLN A 14 6.28 16.52 15.02
C GLN A 14 7.68 16.30 14.46
N PHE A 15 8.66 17.08 14.93
CA PHE A 15 10.06 16.91 14.55
C PHE A 15 10.59 15.54 14.98
N SER A 16 10.18 15.05 16.16
CA SER A 16 10.53 13.70 16.65
C SER A 16 9.87 12.58 15.82
N LYS A 17 8.61 12.76 15.37
CA LYS A 17 7.92 11.85 14.43
C LYS A 17 8.66 11.77 13.10
N LEU A 18 8.93 12.94 12.51
CA LEU A 18 9.65 13.07 11.25
C LEU A 18 11.09 12.56 11.35
N ALA A 19 11.76 12.75 12.49
CA ALA A 19 13.10 12.23 12.73
C ALA A 19 13.11 10.70 12.84
N ALA A 20 12.18 10.11 13.59
CA ALA A 20 12.04 8.65 13.69
C ALA A 20 11.68 8.00 12.35
N LEU A 21 10.78 8.63 11.57
CA LEU A 21 10.41 8.21 10.21
C LEU A 21 11.57 8.37 9.21
N LYS A 22 12.35 9.46 9.30
CA LYS A 22 13.52 9.71 8.44
C LYS A 22 14.69 8.74 8.68
N VAL A 23 14.75 8.10 9.85
CA VAL A 23 15.82 7.15 10.19
C VAL A 23 15.55 5.74 9.61
N CYS A 24 14.27 5.35 9.51
CA CYS A 24 13.89 4.02 9.01
C CYS A 24 14.27 3.80 7.53
N TYR A 25 13.99 4.78 6.66
CA TYR A 25 14.23 4.63 5.22
C TYR A 25 15.71 4.46 4.82
N PRO A 26 16.67 5.24 5.36
CA PRO A 26 18.10 4.99 5.18
C PRO A 26 18.55 3.64 5.73
N GLU A 27 18.05 3.18 6.89
CA GLU A 27 18.45 1.90 7.47
C GLU A 27 18.02 0.70 6.63
N ILE A 28 16.77 0.74 6.14
CA ILE A 28 16.22 -0.27 5.23
C ILE A 28 17.07 -0.39 3.97
N ARG A 29 17.53 0.74 3.42
CA ARG A 29 18.15 0.79 2.10
C ARG A 29 19.69 0.75 2.10
N MET A 30 20.33 1.36 3.10
CA MET A 30 21.79 1.44 3.19
C MET A 30 22.38 0.35 4.08
N ILE A 31 21.63 -0.16 5.06
CA ILE A 31 22.17 -1.09 6.06
C ILE A 31 21.62 -2.51 5.88
N GLY A 32 20.45 -2.67 5.24
CA GLY A 32 19.87 -4.00 4.97
C GLY A 32 19.42 -4.74 6.24
N ASN A 33 19.24 -4.01 7.35
CA ASN A 33 18.83 -4.59 8.63
C ASN A 33 17.31 -4.50 8.81
N LEU A 34 16.61 -5.52 8.32
CA LEU A 34 15.15 -5.63 8.39
C LEU A 34 14.62 -5.65 9.83
N THR A 35 15.36 -6.27 10.76
CA THR A 35 14.95 -6.38 12.17
C THR A 35 14.88 -5.01 12.85
N ILE A 36 15.86 -4.14 12.58
CA ILE A 36 15.87 -2.77 13.12
C ILE A 36 14.72 -1.96 12.50
N ALA A 37 14.54 -2.05 11.18
CA ALA A 37 13.47 -1.36 10.49
C ALA A 37 12.07 -1.75 10.99
N GLU A 38 11.82 -3.05 11.20
CA GLU A 38 10.56 -3.54 11.80
C GLU A 38 10.39 -3.04 13.24
N SER A 39 11.47 -3.01 14.03
CA SER A 39 11.45 -2.49 15.40
C SER A 39 11.12 -1.00 15.45
N HIS A 40 11.69 -0.21 14.53
CA HIS A 40 11.41 1.21 14.38
C HIS A 40 9.97 1.46 13.92
N LEU A 41 9.47 0.70 12.95
CA LEU A 41 8.08 0.78 12.52
C LEU A 41 7.11 0.47 13.67
N LYS A 42 7.41 -0.57 14.46
CA LYS A 42 6.61 -0.93 15.64
C LYS A 42 6.65 0.16 16.72
N GLY A 43 7.83 0.71 17.01
CA GLY A 43 7.99 1.82 17.96
C GLY A 43 7.21 3.06 17.52
N LEU A 44 7.22 3.38 16.22
CA LEU A 44 6.43 4.45 15.64
C LEU A 44 4.92 4.20 15.80
N MET A 45 4.44 2.99 15.52
CA MET A 45 3.02 2.66 15.69
C MET A 45 2.58 2.81 17.14
N THR A 46 3.38 2.32 18.08
CA THR A 46 3.13 2.49 19.52
C THR A 46 3.07 3.96 19.89
N TYR A 47 3.99 4.77 19.36
CA TYR A 47 3.98 6.21 19.60
C TYR A 47 2.75 6.90 19.02
N LEU A 48 2.36 6.59 17.77
CA LEU A 48 1.15 7.15 17.15
C LEU A 48 -0.12 6.79 17.93
N ASP A 49 -0.22 5.57 18.44
CA ASP A 49 -1.33 5.13 19.28
C ASP A 49 -1.39 5.91 20.60
N THR A 50 -0.25 6.19 21.24
CA THR A 50 -0.23 7.01 22.49
C THR A 50 -0.63 8.47 22.29
N GLN A 51 -0.50 8.99 21.06
CA GLN A 51 -0.83 10.37 20.74
C GLN A 51 -2.29 10.55 20.29
N ARG A 52 -3.09 9.48 20.24
CA ARG A 52 -4.47 9.56 19.81
C ARG A 52 -5.33 10.20 20.91
N PRO A 53 -5.93 11.39 20.69
CA PRO A 53 -6.82 11.97 21.69
C PRO A 53 -8.10 11.13 21.81
N GLU A 54 -8.56 10.91 23.04
CA GLU A 54 -9.82 10.19 23.35
C GLU A 54 -11.08 10.94 22.88
N THR A 55 -10.93 12.18 22.41
CA THR A 55 -12.01 13.02 21.89
C THR A 55 -11.67 13.58 20.51
N PRO A 56 -12.61 13.53 19.54
CA PRO A 56 -12.41 14.10 18.22
C PRO A 56 -12.58 15.64 18.31
N SER A 57 -11.56 16.33 18.83
CA SER A 57 -11.57 17.79 18.88
C SER A 57 -11.14 18.39 17.54
N GLN A 58 -11.92 19.39 17.13
CA GLN A 58 -11.79 20.19 15.92
C GLN A 58 -10.41 20.85 15.83
N HIS A 59 -9.51 20.33 15.01
CA HIS A 59 -8.39 21.11 14.48
C HIS A 59 -8.21 20.80 12.99
N MET A 60 -8.87 21.63 12.16
CA MET A 60 -8.74 21.63 10.70
C MET A 60 -7.42 22.26 10.19
N THR A 61 -6.45 22.50 11.08
CA THR A 61 -5.22 23.25 10.75
C THR A 61 -4.00 22.37 10.42
N ASP A 62 -4.02 21.05 10.72
CA ASP A 62 -2.88 20.11 10.55
C ASP A 62 -3.04 19.11 9.38
N ASP A 63 -3.98 19.35 8.45
CA ASP A 63 -4.32 18.44 7.34
C ASP A 63 -3.11 18.07 6.45
N ILE A 64 -2.20 19.03 6.21
CA ILE A 64 -1.04 18.85 5.32
C ILE A 64 0.06 18.01 5.98
N GLU A 65 0.39 18.29 7.24
CA GLU A 65 1.45 17.58 7.97
C GLU A 65 1.02 16.15 8.32
N PHE A 66 -0.26 15.96 8.62
CA PHE A 66 -0.86 14.65 8.81
C PHE A 66 -0.81 13.81 7.52
N ASP A 67 -1.23 14.40 6.38
CA ASP A 67 -1.12 13.72 5.08
C ASP A 67 0.34 13.40 4.73
N GLN A 68 1.29 14.32 4.97
CA GLN A 68 2.71 14.08 4.74
C GLN A 68 3.24 12.93 5.60
N THR A 69 2.87 12.88 6.89
CA THR A 69 3.21 11.77 7.81
C THR A 69 2.70 10.44 7.27
N ASN A 70 1.43 10.40 6.85
CA ASN A 70 0.83 9.21 6.26
C ASN A 70 1.55 8.76 4.99
N ARG A 71 2.00 9.69 4.15
CA ARG A 71 2.75 9.37 2.92
C ARG A 71 4.08 8.70 3.19
N TYR A 72 4.84 9.15 4.19
CA TYR A 72 6.07 8.46 4.58
C TYR A 72 5.78 7.09 5.16
N LEU A 73 4.81 7.01 6.07
CA LEU A 73 4.44 5.73 6.67
C LEU A 73 4.10 4.71 5.59
N ILE A 74 3.33 5.13 4.57
CA ILE A 74 2.98 4.30 3.43
C ILE A 74 4.21 3.87 2.63
N LEU A 75 5.15 4.78 2.39
CA LEU A 75 6.38 4.45 1.68
C LEU A 75 7.26 3.46 2.48
N ASP A 76 7.40 3.70 3.78
CA ASP A 76 8.27 2.93 4.67
C ASP A 76 7.77 1.50 4.85
N TYR A 77 6.49 1.29 5.19
CA TYR A 77 5.99 -0.07 5.39
C TYR A 77 6.01 -0.87 4.08
N ASN A 78 5.70 -0.22 2.94
CA ASN A 78 5.75 -0.89 1.65
C ASN A 78 7.20 -1.30 1.34
N ALA A 79 8.18 -0.44 1.60
CA ALA A 79 9.60 -0.78 1.44
C ALA A 79 10.02 -1.97 2.31
N VAL A 80 9.66 -1.97 3.61
CA VAL A 80 9.95 -3.07 4.54
C VAL A 80 9.35 -4.38 4.04
N HIS A 81 8.06 -4.40 3.76
CA HIS A 81 7.38 -5.63 3.34
C HIS A 81 7.86 -6.12 1.95
N CYS A 82 8.24 -5.22 1.04
CA CYS A 82 8.85 -5.57 -0.24
C CYS A 82 10.15 -6.36 -0.03
N LEU A 83 11.06 -5.77 0.74
CA LEU A 83 12.38 -6.35 0.99
C LEU A 83 12.27 -7.66 1.74
N LYS A 84 11.39 -7.74 2.74
CA LYS A 84 11.10 -8.99 3.46
C LYS A 84 10.64 -10.11 2.53
N SER A 85 9.77 -9.80 1.57
CA SER A 85 9.27 -10.78 0.60
C SER A 85 10.38 -11.26 -0.32
N ARG A 86 11.18 -10.32 -0.86
CA ARG A 86 12.32 -10.63 -1.73
C ARG A 86 13.42 -11.41 -1.01
N SER A 87 13.71 -11.07 0.26
CA SER A 87 14.64 -11.81 1.14
C SER A 87 14.22 -13.25 1.30
N ASN A 88 12.95 -13.48 1.59
CA ASN A 88 12.44 -14.82 1.87
C ASN A 88 12.32 -15.68 0.60
N ASP A 89 11.92 -15.10 -0.53
CA ASP A 89 11.90 -15.80 -1.83
C ASP A 89 13.31 -16.22 -2.27
N SER A 90 14.31 -15.38 -1.98
CA SER A 90 15.70 -15.74 -2.22
C SER A 90 16.15 -16.84 -1.27
N LEU A 91 15.86 -16.71 0.03
CA LEU A 91 16.23 -17.72 1.02
C LEU A 91 15.58 -19.08 0.73
N THR A 92 14.33 -19.14 0.28
CA THR A 92 13.67 -20.39 -0.13
C THR A 92 14.31 -21.03 -1.37
N THR A 93 14.88 -20.22 -2.26
CA THR A 93 15.69 -20.69 -3.40
C THR A 93 17.00 -21.33 -2.93
N TYR A 94 17.71 -20.71 -1.98
CA TYR A 94 18.99 -21.22 -1.47
C TYR A 94 18.83 -22.37 -0.46
N THR A 95 17.80 -22.37 0.39
CA THR A 95 17.56 -23.40 1.44
C THR A 95 16.96 -24.70 0.90
N SER A 96 16.67 -24.80 -0.40
CA SER A 96 16.54 -26.10 -1.07
C SER A 96 17.86 -26.90 -1.09
N SER A 97 18.97 -26.32 -0.61
CA SER A 97 20.23 -27.02 -0.40
C SER A 97 20.69 -27.23 1.06
N GLN A 98 20.20 -26.50 2.09
CA GLN A 98 20.42 -26.84 3.52
C GLN A 98 19.44 -26.14 4.50
N ASP A 99 19.12 -26.86 5.58
CA ASP A 99 18.45 -26.55 6.86
C ASP A 99 17.53 -25.31 7.02
N LYS A 100 16.24 -25.59 7.25
CA LYS A 100 15.10 -24.65 7.35
C LYS A 100 14.96 -23.85 8.65
N ARG A 101 16.03 -23.63 9.44
CA ARG A 101 15.88 -23.06 10.80
C ARG A 101 16.87 -21.98 11.22
N ARG A 102 17.50 -21.25 10.31
CA ARG A 102 18.27 -20.06 10.67
C ARG A 102 17.40 -18.80 10.60
N ARG A 103 17.26 -18.12 11.74
CA ARG A 103 16.93 -16.68 11.79
C ARG A 103 17.91 -15.97 10.85
N SER A 104 17.38 -15.17 9.94
CA SER A 104 18.14 -14.34 9.00
C SER A 104 19.18 -13.51 9.75
N ASP A 105 20.46 -13.81 9.55
CA ASP A 105 21.57 -12.97 10.02
C ASP A 105 21.52 -11.63 9.24
N PRO A 106 21.59 -10.46 9.90
CA PRO A 106 21.71 -9.16 9.23
C PRO A 106 22.81 -9.10 8.17
N ARG A 107 23.88 -9.91 8.31
CA ARG A 107 24.94 -10.02 7.30
C ARG A 107 24.51 -10.80 6.06
N GLU A 108 23.70 -11.84 6.24
CA GLU A 108 23.12 -12.61 5.14
C GLU A 108 22.09 -11.75 4.37
N SER A 109 21.25 -10.97 5.06
CA SER A 109 20.30 -10.07 4.39
C SER A 109 21.00 -8.96 3.59
N ALA A 110 22.08 -8.39 4.13
CA ALA A 110 22.90 -7.43 3.39
C ALA A 110 23.60 -8.05 2.17
N HIS A 111 24.10 -9.29 2.30
CA HIS A 111 24.67 -10.04 1.19
C HIS A 111 23.63 -10.33 0.09
N PHE A 112 22.43 -10.81 0.43
CA PHE A 112 21.36 -11.00 -0.54
C PHE A 112 20.97 -9.69 -1.23
N THR A 113 20.90 -8.59 -0.48
CA THR A 113 20.61 -7.27 -1.03
C THR A 113 21.66 -6.85 -2.05
N HIS A 114 22.94 -7.09 -1.76
CA HIS A 114 24.04 -6.83 -2.69
C HIS A 114 23.98 -7.71 -3.93
N GLU A 115 23.79 -9.02 -3.78
CA GLU A 115 23.66 -9.98 -4.88
C GLU A 115 22.50 -9.63 -5.81
N TRP A 116 21.37 -9.19 -5.26
CA TRP A 116 20.26 -8.67 -6.05
C TRP A 116 20.64 -7.46 -6.88
N HIS A 117 21.39 -6.51 -6.31
CA HIS A 117 21.79 -5.32 -7.06
C HIS A 117 22.74 -5.64 -8.22
N ILE A 118 23.56 -6.70 -8.09
CA ILE A 118 24.51 -7.13 -9.13
C ILE A 118 23.83 -7.96 -10.21
N HIS A 119 22.97 -8.91 -9.84
CA HIS A 119 22.42 -9.92 -10.76
C HIS A 119 21.07 -9.55 -11.38
N GLU A 120 20.45 -8.46 -10.95
CA GLU A 120 19.14 -8.06 -11.48
C GLU A 120 19.28 -7.49 -12.90
N ALA A 121 18.69 -8.19 -13.88
CA ALA A 121 18.68 -7.85 -15.30
C ALA A 121 17.85 -6.58 -15.65
N SER A 122 17.34 -5.86 -14.63
CA SER A 122 16.40 -4.74 -14.80
C SER A 122 17.11 -3.40 -15.03
N ASP A 123 16.39 -2.50 -15.67
CA ASP A 123 16.82 -1.12 -15.96
C ASP A 123 17.18 -0.37 -14.66
N GLN A 124 18.47 -0.38 -14.31
CA GLN A 124 19.02 0.31 -13.13
C GLN A 124 18.69 1.81 -13.15
N ASP A 125 18.47 2.40 -14.33
CA ASP A 125 18.15 3.81 -14.49
C ASP A 125 16.79 4.18 -13.88
N LEU A 126 15.74 3.37 -14.08
CA LEU A 126 14.43 3.62 -13.47
C LEU A 126 14.49 3.63 -11.94
N ARG A 127 15.23 2.69 -11.37
CA ARG A 127 15.47 2.64 -9.92
C ARG A 127 16.22 3.89 -9.48
N LEU A 128 17.37 4.20 -10.07
CA LEU A 128 18.16 5.39 -9.73
C LEU A 128 17.34 6.69 -9.84
N ARG A 129 16.50 6.83 -10.88
CA ARG A 129 15.57 7.94 -11.03
C ARG A 129 14.56 8.01 -9.89
N ALA A 130 13.94 6.87 -9.54
CA ALA A 130 13.04 6.78 -8.40
C ALA A 130 13.77 7.20 -7.10
N LEU A 131 15.02 6.78 -6.90
CA LEU A 131 15.81 7.08 -5.70
C LEU A 131 16.12 8.56 -5.57
N ARG A 132 16.48 9.20 -6.68
CA ARG A 132 16.73 10.65 -6.75
C ARG A 132 15.49 11.47 -6.40
N MET A 133 14.29 10.90 -6.53
CA MET A 133 13.03 11.56 -6.21
C MET A 133 12.56 11.32 -4.77
N VAL A 134 13.04 10.28 -4.09
CA VAL A 134 12.70 9.99 -2.68
C VAL A 134 12.91 11.19 -1.74
N PRO A 135 13.99 11.99 -1.83
CA PRO A 135 14.17 13.18 -1.01
C PRO A 135 12.98 14.16 -1.03
N ARG A 136 12.15 14.14 -2.07
CA ARG A 136 10.97 15.02 -2.18
C ARG A 136 9.88 14.68 -1.20
N PHE A 137 9.79 13.42 -0.74
CA PHE A 137 8.93 13.09 0.38
C PHE A 137 9.36 13.93 1.58
N PHE A 138 10.67 14.02 1.84
CA PHE A 138 11.33 14.65 3.00
C PHE A 138 11.41 16.19 2.99
N GLY A 139 11.07 16.83 1.87
CA GLY A 139 11.09 18.27 1.72
C GLY A 139 9.94 18.96 2.46
N SER A 140 10.13 20.23 2.82
CA SER A 140 9.04 21.08 3.30
C SER A 140 8.04 21.31 2.17
N VAL A 141 6.77 20.99 2.41
CA VAL A 141 5.70 21.35 1.47
C VAL A 141 5.56 22.89 1.47
N PRO A 142 5.51 23.56 0.31
CA PRO A 142 5.28 25.00 0.25
C PRO A 142 4.00 25.37 1.03
N GLN A 143 4.07 26.40 1.88
CA GLN A 143 2.97 26.80 2.75
C GLN A 143 1.66 26.99 1.95
N GLY A 144 0.58 26.37 2.43
CA GLY A 144 -0.76 26.46 1.83
C GLY A 144 -1.02 25.51 0.64
N ARG A 145 -0.05 24.69 0.24
CA ARG A 145 -0.22 23.76 -0.88
C ARG A 145 -0.79 22.42 -0.42
N LYS A 146 -2.07 22.18 -0.70
CA LYS A 146 -2.70 20.87 -0.46
C LYS A 146 -2.39 19.88 -1.59
N PRO A 147 -2.23 18.58 -1.27
CA PRO A 147 -2.10 17.54 -2.27
C PRO A 147 -3.37 17.48 -3.14
N LYS A 148 -3.20 17.30 -4.44
CA LYS A 148 -4.31 17.15 -5.39
C LYS A 148 -4.54 15.69 -5.72
N ASN A 149 -5.78 15.33 -6.06
CA ASN A 149 -6.09 14.05 -6.69
C ASN A 149 -5.48 14.02 -8.09
N ILE A 150 -4.92 12.86 -8.47
CA ILE A 150 -4.14 12.68 -9.69
C ILE A 150 -4.55 11.40 -10.41
N ASP A 151 -4.18 11.31 -11.69
CA ASP A 151 -4.38 10.10 -12.47
C ASP A 151 -3.45 8.98 -11.99
N MET A 152 -4.05 7.90 -11.52
CA MET A 152 -3.39 6.70 -11.00
C MET A 152 -3.12 5.66 -12.08
N TYR A 153 -3.49 5.92 -13.35
CA TYR A 153 -3.24 5.00 -14.45
C TYR A 153 -1.81 4.43 -14.48
N PRO A 154 -0.72 5.21 -14.28
CA PRO A 154 0.64 4.65 -14.29
C PRO A 154 0.86 3.55 -13.26
N ILE A 155 0.27 3.69 -12.06
CA ILE A 155 0.33 2.70 -10.99
C ILE A 155 -0.54 1.49 -11.37
N ILE A 156 -1.77 1.73 -11.86
CA ILE A 156 -2.68 0.68 -12.34
C ILE A 156 -2.03 -0.16 -13.44
N LYS A 157 -1.37 0.47 -14.42
CA LYS A 157 -0.66 -0.23 -15.50
C LYS A 157 0.42 -1.17 -14.94
N SER A 158 1.21 -0.68 -14.01
CA SER A 158 2.27 -1.47 -13.36
C SER A 158 1.67 -2.63 -12.56
N LEU A 159 0.58 -2.39 -11.83
CA LEU A 159 -0.16 -3.42 -11.11
C LEU A 159 -0.74 -4.48 -12.04
N ARG A 160 -1.36 -4.12 -13.17
CA ARG A 160 -1.86 -5.10 -14.16
C ARG A 160 -0.75 -6.02 -14.67
N ASN A 161 0.46 -5.50 -14.86
CA ASN A 161 1.62 -6.32 -15.25
C ASN A 161 2.00 -7.31 -14.14
N ILE A 162 2.05 -6.84 -12.88
CA ILE A 162 2.33 -7.69 -11.72
C ILE A 162 1.25 -8.76 -11.53
N THR A 163 -0.03 -8.40 -11.64
CA THR A 163 -1.17 -9.31 -11.55
C THR A 163 -1.08 -10.40 -12.62
N LYS A 164 -0.75 -10.07 -13.87
CA LYS A 164 -0.54 -11.07 -14.93
C LYS A 164 0.59 -12.04 -14.60
N LEU A 165 1.71 -11.55 -14.04
CA LEU A 165 2.83 -12.40 -13.61
C LEU A 165 2.42 -13.31 -12.44
N ALA A 166 1.58 -12.82 -11.53
CA ALA A 166 1.02 -13.61 -10.43
C ALA A 166 0.04 -14.68 -10.97
N ASP A 167 -0.87 -14.32 -11.87
CA ASP A 167 -1.80 -15.26 -12.52
C ASP A 167 -1.06 -16.39 -13.23
N LEU A 168 0.04 -16.09 -13.94
CA LEU A 168 0.89 -17.09 -14.58
C LEU A 168 1.57 -18.03 -13.58
N ARG A 169 1.85 -17.56 -12.36
CA ARG A 169 2.39 -18.39 -11.28
C ARG A 169 1.33 -19.34 -10.75
N HIS A 170 0.13 -18.84 -10.49
CA HIS A 170 -0.99 -19.66 -9.99
C HIS A 170 -1.43 -20.72 -11.02
N ALA A 171 -1.54 -20.33 -12.29
CA ALA A 171 -1.89 -21.25 -13.38
C ALA A 171 -0.84 -22.35 -13.62
N LYS A 172 0.43 -22.15 -13.21
CA LYS A 172 1.49 -23.16 -13.29
C LYS A 172 1.55 -24.04 -12.04
N ALA A 173 1.21 -23.50 -10.87
CA ALA A 173 1.19 -24.25 -9.62
C ALA A 173 0.10 -25.34 -9.60
N SER A 174 -1.01 -25.13 -10.31
CA SER A 174 -2.06 -26.13 -10.50
C SER A 174 -1.66 -27.31 -11.42
N ALA A 175 -0.49 -27.23 -12.08
CA ALA A 175 0.02 -28.23 -13.02
C ALA A 175 1.23 -29.03 -12.49
N ASP A 176 1.21 -29.41 -11.21
CA ASP A 176 2.08 -30.45 -10.62
C ASP A 176 3.46 -30.00 -10.05
N VAL A 177 3.59 -28.75 -9.57
CA VAL A 177 4.81 -28.31 -8.84
C VAL A 177 4.46 -27.50 -7.59
N VAL A 178 4.96 -27.98 -6.45
CA VAL A 178 4.95 -27.31 -5.13
C VAL A 178 5.38 -25.84 -5.29
N LEU A 179 4.77 -24.93 -4.53
CA LEU A 179 5.06 -23.48 -4.41
C LEU A 179 6.51 -23.13 -3.96
N THR A 180 7.53 -23.88 -4.38
CA THR A 180 8.95 -23.69 -4.06
C THR A 180 9.72 -22.94 -5.15
N THR A 181 9.13 -22.68 -6.32
CA THR A 181 9.82 -21.86 -7.33
C THR A 181 9.76 -20.38 -6.94
N PRO A 182 10.91 -19.68 -6.82
CA PRO A 182 10.95 -18.24 -6.55
C PRO A 182 10.11 -17.45 -7.54
N TRP A 183 9.51 -16.35 -7.09
CA TRP A 183 8.77 -15.47 -7.98
C TRP A 183 9.73 -14.80 -8.96
N LYS A 184 9.83 -15.36 -10.17
CA LYS A 184 10.59 -14.80 -11.30
C LYS A 184 10.14 -13.38 -11.70
N GLY A 185 9.03 -12.88 -11.13
CA GLY A 185 8.59 -11.51 -11.30
C GLY A 185 9.48 -10.48 -10.61
N TRP A 186 10.29 -10.87 -9.61
CA TRP A 186 11.28 -9.97 -9.01
C TRP A 186 12.36 -9.53 -10.01
N ASP A 187 12.71 -10.41 -10.96
CA ASP A 187 13.69 -10.12 -12.02
C ASP A 187 13.07 -9.34 -13.20
N SER A 188 11.75 -9.13 -13.17
CA SER A 188 11.08 -8.28 -14.15
C SER A 188 11.21 -6.81 -13.80
N ASN A 189 11.02 -5.92 -14.78
CA ASN A 189 10.99 -4.48 -14.53
C ASN A 189 9.75 -4.03 -13.72
N ALA A 190 8.74 -4.89 -13.52
CA ALA A 190 7.43 -4.49 -12.99
C ALA A 190 7.46 -3.93 -11.56
N PRO A 191 8.21 -4.47 -10.58
CA PRO A 191 8.35 -3.86 -9.25
C PRO A 191 9.05 -2.49 -9.29
N SER A 192 10.04 -2.34 -10.16
CA SER A 192 10.77 -1.07 -10.36
C SER A 192 9.89 -0.01 -11.03
N GLU A 193 9.09 -0.40 -12.03
CA GLU A 193 8.08 0.45 -12.65
C GLU A 193 7.01 0.91 -11.65
N LEU A 194 6.54 0.00 -10.79
CA LEU A 194 5.58 0.33 -9.74
C LEU A 194 6.16 1.34 -8.75
N LEU A 195 7.39 1.12 -8.25
CA LEU A 195 8.06 2.04 -7.34
C LEU A 195 8.22 3.44 -7.97
N PHE A 196 8.68 3.49 -9.22
CA PHE A 196 8.83 4.74 -9.95
C PHE A 196 7.48 5.45 -10.13
N ALA A 197 6.42 4.72 -10.50
CA ALA A 197 5.08 5.26 -10.67
C ALA A 197 4.51 5.84 -9.36
N VAL A 198 4.69 5.14 -8.22
CA VAL A 198 4.25 5.60 -6.90
C VAL A 198 4.97 6.88 -6.49
N ILE A 199 6.29 6.95 -6.65
CA ILE A 199 7.08 8.13 -6.32
C ILE A 199 6.75 9.30 -7.26
N ASN A 200 6.60 9.04 -8.54
CA ASN A 200 6.23 10.07 -9.52
C ASN A 200 4.81 10.62 -9.24
N ALA A 201 3.87 9.76 -8.86
CA ALA A 201 2.53 10.16 -8.46
C ALA A 201 2.57 11.07 -7.22
N HIS A 202 3.39 10.76 -6.22
CA HIS A 202 3.59 11.66 -5.08
C HIS A 202 4.03 13.05 -5.55
N THR A 203 5.04 13.13 -6.41
CA THR A 203 5.55 14.42 -6.90
C THR A 203 4.52 15.17 -7.75
N SER A 204 3.70 14.44 -8.51
CA SER A 204 2.64 15.01 -9.34
C SER A 204 1.49 15.59 -8.50
N SER A 205 1.20 15.00 -7.33
CA SER A 205 0.18 15.53 -6.41
C SER A 205 0.51 16.92 -5.86
N PHE A 206 1.80 17.30 -5.87
CA PHE A 206 2.30 18.62 -5.51
C PHE A 206 2.74 19.45 -6.73
N ALA A 207 2.39 19.08 -7.97
CA ALA A 207 2.74 19.85 -9.16
C ALA A 207 1.77 21.04 -9.38
N ASP A 208 2.25 22.13 -9.99
CA ASP A 208 1.41 23.32 -10.27
C ASP A 208 0.35 22.99 -11.31
N LYS A 209 0.78 22.27 -12.34
CA LYS A 209 -0.05 21.77 -13.42
C LYS A 209 -0.19 20.26 -13.24
N ILE A 210 -1.44 19.79 -13.08
CA ILE A 210 -1.73 18.35 -13.23
C ILE A 210 -1.55 18.05 -14.71
N GLN A 211 -0.64 17.14 -15.04
CA GLN A 211 -0.51 16.64 -16.39
C GLN A 211 -1.75 15.82 -16.70
N LEU A 212 -2.72 16.44 -17.39
CA LEU A 212 -3.89 15.75 -17.90
C LEU A 212 -3.42 14.78 -19.01
N PRO A 213 -3.86 13.52 -19.00
CA PRO A 213 -3.44 12.56 -20.00
C PRO A 213 -3.93 12.96 -21.40
N SER A 214 -3.20 12.50 -22.41
CA SER A 214 -3.54 12.65 -23.84
C SER A 214 -4.96 12.14 -24.12
N HIS A 215 -5.69 12.83 -25.02
CA HIS A 215 -7.07 12.50 -25.38
C HIS A 215 -7.25 11.00 -25.73
N GLY A 216 -8.27 10.36 -25.15
CA GLY A 216 -8.64 8.96 -25.42
C GLY A 216 -8.15 7.91 -24.40
N ARG A 217 -7.39 8.30 -23.36
CA ARG A 217 -6.95 7.39 -22.29
C ARG A 217 -7.94 7.36 -21.12
N GLN A 218 -8.16 6.18 -20.53
CA GLN A 218 -8.88 6.03 -19.26
C GLN A 218 -8.19 6.82 -18.15
N ILE A 219 -8.96 7.60 -17.37
CA ILE A 219 -8.45 8.47 -16.32
C ILE A 219 -8.97 7.97 -14.97
N PHE A 220 -8.05 7.61 -14.08
CA PHE A 220 -8.38 7.08 -12.76
C PHE A 220 -7.97 8.08 -11.68
N ILE A 221 -8.88 8.99 -11.32
CA ILE A 221 -8.56 10.05 -10.35
C ILE A 221 -8.70 9.50 -8.93
N SER A 222 -7.66 9.63 -8.12
CA SER A 222 -7.72 9.29 -6.68
C SER A 222 -6.72 10.13 -5.88
N SER A 223 -6.88 10.16 -4.56
CA SER A 223 -5.81 10.60 -3.66
C SER A 223 -4.64 9.61 -3.69
N TRP A 224 -3.42 10.11 -3.50
CA TRP A 224 -2.23 9.26 -3.46
C TRP A 224 -2.24 8.33 -2.25
N THR A 225 -2.65 8.83 -1.08
CA THR A 225 -2.65 8.08 0.19
C THR A 225 -3.65 6.94 0.14
N GLY A 226 -4.91 7.20 -0.21
CA GLY A 226 -5.93 6.16 -0.34
C GLY A 226 -5.56 5.11 -1.37
N PHE A 227 -5.05 5.53 -2.54
CA PHE A 227 -4.66 4.58 -3.59
C PHE A 227 -3.47 3.71 -3.18
N CYS A 228 -2.39 4.29 -2.64
CA CYS A 228 -1.17 3.56 -2.29
C CYS A 228 -1.34 2.63 -1.08
N VAL A 229 -2.25 2.94 -0.15
CA VAL A 229 -2.66 2.01 0.90
C VAL A 229 -3.24 0.73 0.30
N VAL A 230 -4.18 0.89 -0.63
CA VAL A 230 -4.88 -0.24 -1.25
C VAL A 230 -3.94 -1.03 -2.15
N VAL A 231 -2.99 -0.38 -2.82
CA VAL A 231 -1.90 -1.07 -3.55
C VAL A 231 -1.20 -2.08 -2.63
N GLY A 232 -0.76 -1.66 -1.43
CA GLY A 232 -0.11 -2.55 -0.48
C GLY A 232 -1.02 -3.71 -0.04
N MET A 233 -2.29 -3.42 0.27
CA MET A 233 -3.28 -4.43 0.64
C MET A 233 -3.57 -5.42 -0.50
N TYR A 234 -3.64 -4.95 -1.73
CA TYR A 234 -3.87 -5.79 -2.91
C TYR A 234 -2.72 -6.80 -3.10
N LEU A 235 -1.48 -6.32 -3.00
CA LEU A 235 -0.29 -7.16 -3.13
C LEU A 235 -0.17 -8.20 -2.00
N ILE A 236 -0.69 -7.90 -0.81
CA ILE A 236 -0.73 -8.81 0.35
C ILE A 236 -1.93 -9.75 0.30
N ALA A 237 -3.16 -9.23 0.39
CA ALA A 237 -4.37 -10.01 0.64
C ALA A 237 -4.96 -10.68 -0.61
N VAL A 238 -4.75 -10.09 -1.79
CA VAL A 238 -5.27 -10.62 -3.06
C VAL A 238 -4.21 -11.47 -3.77
N LEU A 239 -3.04 -10.89 -4.06
CA LEU A 239 -1.99 -11.60 -4.79
C LEU A 239 -1.11 -12.50 -3.91
N GLY A 240 -1.02 -12.24 -2.60
CA GLY A 240 -0.18 -13.03 -1.70
C GLY A 240 1.34 -12.96 -1.99
N ILE A 241 1.78 -12.03 -2.84
CA ILE A 241 3.19 -11.90 -3.23
C ILE A 241 4.00 -11.02 -2.28
N TRP A 242 3.30 -10.25 -1.43
CA TRP A 242 3.90 -9.27 -0.54
C TRP A 242 3.66 -9.64 0.92
N ASN A 243 4.64 -9.36 1.78
CA ASN A 243 4.73 -9.87 3.15
C ASN A 243 4.45 -11.39 3.25
N GLN A 244 4.81 -12.17 2.23
CA GLN A 244 4.49 -13.60 2.12
C GLN A 244 2.99 -13.92 2.18
N GLY A 245 2.14 -12.95 1.84
CA GLY A 245 0.70 -13.04 2.01
C GLY A 245 0.27 -13.04 3.47
N LEU A 246 1.14 -12.75 4.44
CA LEU A 246 0.74 -12.57 5.84
C LEU A 246 0.16 -11.17 6.05
N PRO A 247 -0.84 -11.02 6.93
CA PRO A 247 -1.39 -9.71 7.23
C PRO A 247 -0.34 -8.79 7.86
N MET A 248 -0.57 -7.49 7.74
CA MET A 248 0.24 -6.48 8.43
C MET A 248 0.11 -6.65 9.94
N GLU A 249 1.09 -6.11 10.69
CA GLU A 249 1.00 -6.02 12.15
C GLU A 249 -0.29 -5.28 12.57
N LYS A 250 -0.91 -5.71 13.68
CA LYS A 250 -2.25 -5.29 14.12
C LYS A 250 -2.42 -3.77 14.20
N GLN A 251 -1.48 -3.07 14.84
CA GLN A 251 -1.55 -1.60 15.00
C GLN A 251 -1.38 -0.91 13.65
N LEU A 252 -0.38 -1.32 12.87
CA LEU A 252 -0.15 -0.80 11.52
C LEU A 252 -1.37 -1.01 10.63
N HIS A 253 -1.95 -2.21 10.63
CA HIS A 253 -3.10 -2.53 9.79
C HIS A 253 -4.29 -1.64 10.12
N TYR A 254 -4.59 -1.49 11.40
CA TYR A 254 -5.67 -0.63 11.87
C TYR A 254 -5.45 0.83 11.45
N HIS A 255 -4.23 1.36 11.64
CA HIS A 255 -3.91 2.73 11.27
C HIS A 255 -4.03 2.97 9.75
N ILE A 256 -3.50 2.05 8.94
CA ILE A 256 -3.57 2.13 7.48
C ILE A 256 -5.01 2.04 6.98
N LEU A 257 -5.83 1.18 7.58
CA LEU A 257 -7.27 1.11 7.25
C LEU A 257 -8.02 2.40 7.60
N GLN A 258 -7.61 3.12 8.64
CA GLN A 258 -8.23 4.41 8.97
C GLN A 258 -7.90 5.51 7.96
N ILE A 259 -6.70 5.48 7.40
CA ILE A 259 -6.34 6.37 6.27
C ILE A 259 -7.28 6.06 5.09
N LEU A 260 -7.52 4.79 4.80
CA LEU A 260 -8.42 4.35 3.74
C LEU A 260 -9.89 4.74 4.01
N THR A 261 -10.43 4.51 5.20
CA THR A 261 -11.82 4.86 5.50
C THR A 261 -12.04 6.37 5.48
N GLN A 262 -11.06 7.16 5.94
CA GLN A 262 -11.12 8.61 5.83
C GLN A 262 -11.12 9.08 4.37
N ASP A 263 -10.28 8.47 3.52
CA ASP A 263 -10.24 8.75 2.08
C ASP A 263 -11.58 8.46 1.41
N LEU A 264 -12.13 7.27 1.63
CA LEU A 264 -13.43 6.85 1.08
C LEU A 264 -14.57 7.74 1.56
N ARG A 265 -14.56 8.16 2.83
CA ARG A 265 -15.56 9.06 3.42
C ARG A 265 -15.53 10.45 2.79
N ASN A 266 -14.34 10.99 2.53
CA ASN A 266 -14.17 12.28 1.85
C ASN A 266 -14.71 12.22 0.41
N ASP A 267 -14.43 11.13 -0.28
CA ASP A 267 -14.86 10.88 -1.66
C ASP A 267 -16.36 10.57 -1.79
N LEU A 268 -17.00 10.07 -0.73
CA LEU A 268 -18.39 9.59 -0.73
C LEU A 268 -19.40 10.67 -1.20
N VAL A 269 -19.19 11.93 -0.81
CA VAL A 269 -20.06 13.07 -1.17
C VAL A 269 -20.10 13.31 -2.68
N HIS A 270 -19.04 12.91 -3.39
CA HIS A 270 -18.90 13.12 -4.84
C HIS A 270 -19.18 11.86 -5.65
N LEU A 271 -19.58 10.75 -5.02
CA LEU A 271 -19.64 9.44 -5.67
C LEU A 271 -20.56 9.39 -6.90
N GLN A 272 -21.67 10.14 -6.90
CA GLN A 272 -22.60 10.22 -8.03
C GLN A 272 -22.04 11.05 -9.20
N SER A 273 -21.24 12.07 -8.93
CA SER A 273 -20.67 12.97 -9.96
C SER A 273 -19.32 12.48 -10.51
N MET A 274 -18.77 11.39 -9.96
CA MET A 274 -17.54 10.77 -10.44
C MET A 274 -17.68 10.15 -11.83
N SER A 275 -16.59 10.24 -12.61
CA SER A 275 -16.44 9.44 -13.83
C SER A 275 -16.55 7.95 -13.51
N ARG A 276 -16.89 7.15 -14.52
CA ARG A 276 -17.03 5.70 -14.37
C ARG A 276 -15.76 5.08 -13.81
N GLU A 277 -14.60 5.40 -14.39
CA GLU A 277 -13.30 4.87 -14.00
C GLU A 277 -12.92 5.24 -12.56
N THR A 278 -13.24 6.46 -12.14
CA THR A 278 -13.00 6.93 -10.77
C THR A 278 -13.89 6.20 -9.77
N ARG A 279 -15.15 5.95 -10.15
CA ARG A 279 -16.12 5.19 -9.35
C ARG A 279 -15.74 3.71 -9.23
N ASP A 280 -15.23 3.12 -10.31
CA ASP A 280 -14.69 1.76 -10.31
C ASP A 280 -13.46 1.67 -9.40
N THR A 281 -12.58 2.69 -9.43
CA THR A 281 -11.44 2.81 -8.52
C THR A 281 -11.89 2.93 -7.07
N TRP A 282 -12.94 3.69 -6.80
CA TRP A 282 -13.50 3.84 -5.47
C TRP A 282 -14.02 2.51 -4.91
N LEU A 283 -14.75 1.73 -5.72
CA LEU A 283 -15.15 0.37 -5.35
C LEU A 283 -13.93 -0.51 -5.09
N TRP A 284 -12.94 -0.47 -5.98
CA TRP A 284 -11.71 -1.25 -5.87
C TRP A 284 -11.00 -0.98 -4.53
N LYS A 285 -10.92 0.30 -4.13
CA LYS A 285 -10.41 0.73 -2.81
C LYS A 285 -11.19 0.10 -1.66
N ALA A 286 -12.52 0.25 -1.66
CA ALA A 286 -13.38 -0.24 -0.58
C ALA A 286 -13.34 -1.77 -0.45
N PHE A 287 -13.46 -2.49 -1.57
CA PHE A 287 -13.52 -3.95 -1.58
C PHE A 287 -12.21 -4.60 -1.14
N ILE A 288 -11.06 -4.08 -1.60
CA ILE A 288 -9.75 -4.59 -1.18
C ILE A 288 -9.48 -4.27 0.30
N GLY A 289 -9.93 -3.11 0.79
CA GLY A 289 -9.93 -2.80 2.22
C GLY A 289 -10.66 -3.88 3.03
N SER A 290 -11.88 -4.25 2.60
CA SER A 290 -12.68 -5.29 3.24
C SER A 290 -11.99 -6.65 3.18
N LEU A 291 -11.40 -7.01 2.04
CA LEU A 291 -10.62 -8.25 1.90
C LEU A 291 -9.42 -8.28 2.83
N SER A 292 -8.70 -7.16 2.97
CA SER A 292 -7.56 -7.06 3.87
C SER A 292 -7.97 -7.30 5.32
N VAL A 293 -9.10 -6.74 5.76
CA VAL A 293 -9.65 -6.97 7.09
C VAL A 293 -9.96 -8.45 7.32
N VAL A 294 -10.74 -9.06 6.43
CA VAL A 294 -11.13 -10.47 6.55
C VAL A 294 -9.92 -11.38 6.56
N HIS A 295 -8.97 -11.11 5.67
CA HIS A 295 -7.71 -11.81 5.61
C HIS A 295 -6.92 -11.69 6.92
N ALA A 296 -6.85 -10.51 7.53
CA ALA A 296 -6.16 -10.31 8.81
C ALA A 296 -6.88 -10.94 10.01
N GLN A 297 -8.21 -10.97 10.00
CA GLN A 297 -9.00 -11.59 11.06
C GLN A 297 -8.72 -13.11 11.20
N LEU A 298 -8.29 -13.77 10.12
CA LEU A 298 -7.86 -15.17 10.18
C LEU A 298 -6.65 -15.41 11.10
N PHE A 299 -5.87 -14.37 11.42
CA PHE A 299 -4.62 -14.47 12.18
C PHE A 299 -4.61 -13.67 13.49
N ILE A 300 -5.23 -12.50 13.51
CA ILE A 300 -5.00 -11.49 14.56
C ILE A 300 -6.17 -11.38 15.55
N CYS A 301 -7.39 -11.74 15.15
CA CYS A 301 -8.63 -11.59 15.94
C CYS A 301 -8.71 -10.23 16.67
N ASP A 302 -8.99 -9.14 15.95
CA ASP A 302 -9.09 -7.77 16.51
C ASP A 302 -10.47 -7.17 16.29
N GLN A 303 -11.24 -6.95 17.37
CA GLN A 303 -12.59 -6.36 17.32
C GLN A 303 -12.61 -4.98 16.65
N ARG A 304 -11.52 -4.21 16.72
CA ARG A 304 -11.43 -2.90 16.07
C ARG A 304 -11.50 -2.99 14.55
N LEU A 305 -11.07 -4.13 13.98
CA LEU A 305 -11.16 -4.36 12.54
C LEU A 305 -12.60 -4.70 12.13
N ASP A 306 -13.41 -5.28 13.01
CA ASP A 306 -14.82 -5.56 12.71
C ASP A 306 -15.61 -4.26 12.52
N SER A 307 -15.38 -3.26 13.38
CA SER A 307 -15.99 -1.93 13.19
C SER A 307 -15.58 -1.27 11.88
N ILE A 308 -14.32 -1.46 11.44
CA ILE A 308 -13.86 -0.96 10.14
C ILE A 308 -14.53 -1.72 8.99
N LEU A 309 -14.71 -3.04 9.13
CA LEU A 309 -15.38 -3.86 8.12
C LEU A 309 -16.83 -3.42 7.93
N GLU A 310 -17.55 -3.14 9.02
CA GLU A 310 -18.92 -2.62 8.97
C GLU A 310 -18.99 -1.26 8.25
N GLU A 311 -18.02 -0.38 8.49
CA GLU A 311 -17.93 0.90 7.81
C GLU A 311 -17.66 0.72 6.30
N LEU A 312 -16.69 -0.14 5.93
CA LEU A 312 -16.41 -0.47 4.53
C LEU A 312 -17.61 -1.14 3.84
N ALA A 313 -18.37 -1.97 4.55
CA ALA A 313 -19.61 -2.55 4.05
C ALA A 313 -20.68 -1.47 3.79
N SER A 314 -20.80 -0.47 4.66
CA SER A 314 -21.67 0.70 4.41
C SER A 314 -21.28 1.45 3.14
N PHE A 315 -19.98 1.66 2.92
CA PHE A 315 -19.46 2.27 1.69
C PHE A 315 -19.82 1.46 0.43
N ILE A 316 -19.65 0.15 0.46
CA ILE A 316 -19.96 -0.72 -0.68
C ILE A 316 -21.47 -0.75 -0.96
N ARG A 317 -22.33 -0.80 0.06
CA ARG A 317 -23.79 -0.71 -0.09
C ARG A 317 -24.23 0.61 -0.72
N ASN A 318 -23.65 1.72 -0.29
CA ASN A 318 -23.94 3.03 -0.90
C ASN A 318 -23.55 3.08 -2.38
N TRP A 319 -22.40 2.51 -2.73
CA TRP A 319 -21.97 2.39 -4.12
C TRP A 319 -22.88 1.48 -4.95
N ALA A 320 -23.30 0.34 -4.39
CA ALA A 320 -24.22 -0.60 -5.05
C ALA A 320 -25.58 0.03 -5.30
N ASN A 321 -26.11 0.81 -4.34
CA ASN A 321 -27.35 1.57 -4.51
C ASN A 321 -27.29 2.59 -5.65
N ILE A 322 -26.13 3.24 -5.86
CA ILE A 322 -25.93 4.23 -6.93
C ILE A 322 -25.76 3.58 -8.30
N THR A 323 -25.10 2.41 -8.36
CA THR A 323 -24.74 1.75 -9.63
C THR A 323 -25.71 0.66 -10.05
N GLY A 324 -26.55 0.17 -9.13
CA GLY A 324 -27.45 -0.97 -9.34
C GLY A 324 -26.73 -2.32 -9.40
N VAL A 325 -25.43 -2.39 -9.08
CA VAL A 325 -24.64 -3.63 -9.15
C VAL A 325 -24.76 -4.39 -7.84
N VAL A 326 -25.50 -5.49 -7.87
CA VAL A 326 -25.74 -6.39 -6.71
C VAL A 326 -25.03 -7.73 -6.89
N ALA A 327 -24.94 -8.23 -8.13
CA ALA A 327 -24.31 -9.52 -8.43
C ALA A 327 -22.77 -9.43 -8.41
N TRP A 328 -22.12 -10.49 -7.91
CA TRP A 328 -20.65 -10.60 -7.89
C TRP A 328 -20.05 -10.46 -9.29
N SER A 329 -20.67 -11.03 -10.32
CA SER A 329 -20.18 -10.93 -11.71
C SER A 329 -20.05 -9.49 -12.20
N GLY A 330 -21.02 -8.63 -11.86
CA GLY A 330 -20.97 -7.20 -12.18
C GLY A 330 -19.89 -6.47 -11.38
N ALA A 331 -19.75 -6.78 -10.09
CA ALA A 331 -18.71 -6.21 -9.25
C ALA A 331 -17.31 -6.61 -9.74
N ARG A 332 -17.11 -7.88 -10.08
CA ARG A 332 -15.86 -8.42 -10.63
C ARG A 332 -15.49 -7.72 -11.94
N GLU A 333 -16.44 -7.44 -12.82
CA GLU A 333 -16.17 -6.69 -14.05
C GLU A 333 -15.64 -5.28 -13.73
N MET A 334 -16.25 -4.58 -12.77
CA MET A 334 -15.82 -3.25 -12.30
C MET A 334 -14.41 -3.31 -11.68
N LEU A 335 -14.13 -4.30 -10.84
CA LEU A 335 -12.80 -4.50 -10.24
C LEU A 335 -11.74 -4.79 -11.33
N SER A 336 -12.09 -5.59 -12.33
CA SER A 336 -11.21 -5.95 -13.45
C SER A 336 -10.88 -4.76 -14.36
N ARG A 337 -11.77 -3.77 -14.46
CA ARG A 337 -11.49 -2.50 -15.15
C ARG A 337 -10.39 -1.71 -14.46
N VAL A 338 -10.20 -1.85 -13.15
CA VAL A 338 -9.07 -1.28 -12.43
C VAL A 338 -7.91 -2.27 -12.51
N VAL A 339 -7.89 -3.24 -11.60
CA VAL A 339 -6.96 -4.38 -11.57
C VAL A 339 -7.62 -5.52 -10.79
N TRP A 340 -7.85 -6.65 -11.44
CA TRP A 340 -8.29 -7.88 -10.78
C TRP A 340 -7.64 -9.09 -11.45
N PRO A 341 -7.22 -10.11 -10.69
CA PRO A 341 -6.65 -11.31 -11.26
C PRO A 341 -7.72 -12.20 -11.92
N VAL A 342 -7.30 -13.00 -12.90
CA VAL A 342 -8.21 -13.83 -13.69
C VAL A 342 -8.28 -15.27 -13.17
N ASN A 343 -7.16 -15.81 -12.69
CA ASN A 343 -6.98 -17.23 -12.41
C ASN A 343 -6.58 -17.49 -10.94
N LEU A 344 -7.38 -17.01 -9.98
CA LEU A 344 -7.17 -17.33 -8.57
C LEU A 344 -8.11 -18.44 -8.11
N ASP A 345 -7.53 -19.44 -7.43
CA ASP A 345 -8.24 -20.54 -6.75
C ASP A 345 -9.06 -20.08 -5.53
N ARG A 346 -9.31 -18.77 -5.39
CA ARG A 346 -9.99 -18.11 -4.25
C ARG A 346 -11.26 -17.38 -4.64
N GLU A 347 -11.78 -17.60 -5.85
CA GLU A 347 -12.97 -16.92 -6.36
C GLU A 347 -14.18 -17.05 -5.43
N ASP A 348 -14.43 -18.26 -4.88
CA ASP A 348 -15.51 -18.51 -3.91
C ASP A 348 -15.38 -17.67 -2.64
N THR A 349 -14.14 -17.37 -2.22
CA THR A 349 -13.90 -16.51 -1.05
C THR A 349 -14.27 -15.06 -1.36
N PHE A 350 -14.03 -14.61 -2.58
CA PHE A 350 -14.36 -13.24 -3.01
C PHE A 350 -15.86 -13.07 -3.20
N GLU A 351 -16.52 -14.05 -3.80
CA GLU A 351 -17.97 -14.07 -3.98
C GLU A 351 -18.71 -14.15 -2.64
N SER A 352 -18.29 -15.04 -1.72
CA SER A 352 -18.90 -15.12 -0.39
C SER A 352 -18.70 -13.85 0.42
N LEU A 353 -17.55 -13.18 0.30
CA LEU A 353 -17.35 -11.87 0.91
C LEU A 353 -18.29 -10.83 0.30
N TRP A 354 -18.40 -10.76 -1.02
CA TRP A 354 -19.30 -9.84 -1.70
C TRP A 354 -20.75 -10.00 -1.22
N ALA A 355 -21.23 -11.24 -1.16
CA ALA A 355 -22.57 -11.56 -0.68
C ALA A 355 -22.82 -11.13 0.78
N ARG A 356 -21.77 -11.10 1.62
CA ARG A 356 -21.86 -10.62 3.01
C ARG A 356 -21.85 -9.09 3.13
N LEU A 357 -21.27 -8.39 2.15
CA LEU A 357 -21.09 -6.94 2.20
C LEU A 357 -22.26 -6.15 1.59
N ILE A 358 -23.06 -6.80 0.73
CA ILE A 358 -24.16 -6.19 -0.03
C ILE A 358 -25.51 -6.30 0.70
#